data_AF-A0A1Z5KBA2-F1
#
_entry.id   AF-A0A1Z5KBA2-F1
#
_cell.length_a   1.000
_cell.length_b   1.000
_cell.length_c   1.000
_cell.angle_alpha   90.00
_cell.angle_beta   90.00
_cell.angle_gamma   90.00
#
_symmetry.space_group_name_H-M   'P 1'
#
loop_
_entity.id
_entity.type
_entity.pdbx_description
1 polymer ?
#
loop_
_entity_poly.entity_id
_entity_poly.type
_entity_poly.pdbx_seq_one_letter_code
_entity_poly.pdbx_strand_id
1 'polypeptide(L)'
;MRFPEKWKEFRAALYSPHSSFNPWTWIFQLTRAALNDALSVTRINRLPWNIFLVSFAIEIQSLIFLAYVISLRSAVVTERWCAAEEPCAWTWVHDSIVLYLFATTLIYYVLSVKSRPGKVSQMCREIPDTSSINPKDDDTTQYHPSPQYSYCQTCQIYRPPRAHHCRICNICVLRYDHHCIWINNCVGLNNYRSFVLFMIHLTVACWYGTALLFWPFYEPLRERVKEHGFRWLYDNGTGVLNLPPLWDMFLLLFRRIRTERTADVVVSQIVIDIAYPILMGVGAVMSAFLGYHFKLMSMSYTTLEHRIVMDYQLEHHKTFDRPNPFNEGSWYNNIAQVLGPQWLWRIWIPGALTNSAKTEKVS
;
A
#
# COMPACT_ATOMS: atom_id res chain seq x y z
N MET A 1 -31.77 6.13 1.74
CA MET A 1 -32.84 5.80 2.70
C MET A 1 -33.84 4.89 2.03
N ARG A 2 -33.53 3.59 1.92
CA ARG A 2 -34.42 2.57 1.28
C ARG A 2 -35.07 1.61 2.29
N PHE A 3 -34.57 1.56 3.53
CA PHE A 3 -35.04 0.64 4.55
C PHE A 3 -36.42 1.00 5.15
N PRO A 4 -36.74 2.27 5.46
CA PRO A 4 -38.04 2.62 6.06
C PRO A 4 -39.24 2.30 5.17
N GLU A 5 -39.09 2.38 3.85
CA GLU A 5 -40.13 2.05 2.88
C GLU A 5 -40.33 0.53 2.77
N LYS A 6 -39.24 -0.23 2.63
CA LYS A 6 -39.26 -1.71 2.66
C LYS A 6 -39.86 -2.28 3.95
N TRP A 7 -39.64 -1.62 5.09
CA TRP A 7 -40.25 -1.98 6.37
C TRP A 7 -41.76 -1.70 6.43
N LYS A 8 -42.26 -0.69 5.71
CA LYS A 8 -43.71 -0.44 5.57
C LYS A 8 -44.36 -1.49 4.68
N GLU A 9 -43.73 -1.85 3.56
CA GLU A 9 -44.21 -2.93 2.67
C GLU A 9 -44.29 -4.27 3.38
N PHE A 10 -43.26 -4.64 4.15
CA PHE A 10 -43.25 -5.88 4.93
C PHE A 10 -44.37 -5.92 5.98
N ARG A 11 -44.58 -4.82 6.71
CA ARG A 11 -45.67 -4.73 7.69
C ARG A 11 -47.03 -4.86 7.01
N ALA A 12 -47.26 -4.21 5.87
CA ALA A 12 -48.50 -4.35 5.12
C ALA A 12 -48.75 -5.80 4.65
N ALA A 13 -47.68 -6.48 4.21
CA ALA A 13 -47.75 -7.88 3.79
C ALA A 13 -48.02 -8.86 4.95
N LEU A 14 -47.59 -8.54 6.18
CA LEU A 14 -47.90 -9.32 7.38
C LEU A 14 -49.38 -9.22 7.80
N TYR A 15 -50.00 -8.04 7.62
CA TYR A 15 -51.40 -7.81 8.01
C TYR A 15 -52.43 -8.26 6.95
N SER A 16 -51.99 -8.57 5.73
CA SER A 16 -52.85 -9.06 4.65
C SER A 16 -52.13 -10.09 3.76
N PRO A 17 -51.83 -11.29 4.28
CA PRO A 17 -51.05 -12.28 3.54
C PRO A 17 -51.85 -12.83 2.34
N HIS A 18 -51.43 -12.48 1.12
CA HIS A 18 -51.84 -13.21 -0.08
C HIS A 18 -51.15 -14.60 -0.10
N SER A 19 -51.67 -15.54 -0.90
CA SER A 19 -51.18 -16.93 -1.02
C SER A 19 -49.71 -17.08 -1.48
N SER A 20 -49.03 -15.97 -1.80
CA SER A 20 -47.62 -15.90 -2.21
C SER A 20 -46.68 -15.34 -1.12
N PHE A 21 -47.15 -15.15 0.12
CA PHE A 21 -46.31 -14.63 1.20
C PHE A 21 -45.24 -15.65 1.63
N ASN A 22 -43.98 -15.40 1.25
CA ASN A 22 -42.83 -16.20 1.69
C ASN A 22 -41.97 -15.39 2.69
N PRO A 23 -41.90 -15.80 3.97
CA PRO A 23 -41.18 -15.04 5.00
C PRO A 23 -39.67 -14.95 4.72
N TRP A 24 -39.06 -15.95 4.09
CA TRP A 24 -37.63 -15.94 3.77
C TRP A 24 -37.29 -14.88 2.73
N THR A 25 -38.13 -14.71 1.70
CA THR A 25 -37.92 -13.65 0.70
C THR A 25 -37.96 -12.26 1.32
N TRP A 26 -38.84 -12.03 2.30
CA TRP A 26 -38.91 -10.78 3.04
C TRP A 26 -37.71 -10.56 3.96
N ILE A 27 -37.24 -11.60 4.66
CA ILE A 27 -36.00 -11.53 5.46
C ILE A 27 -34.82 -11.12 4.57
N PHE A 28 -34.64 -11.76 3.41
CA PHE A 28 -33.57 -11.39 2.48
C PHE A 28 -33.71 -9.96 1.96
N GLN A 29 -34.92 -9.52 1.60
CA GLN A 29 -35.16 -8.15 1.13
C GLN A 29 -34.91 -7.10 2.22
N LEU A 30 -35.33 -7.36 3.46
CA LEU A 30 -35.09 -6.48 4.61
C LEU A 30 -33.62 -6.44 4.99
N THR A 31 -32.92 -7.58 5.04
CA THR A 31 -31.49 -7.65 5.31
C THR A 31 -30.69 -6.91 4.23
N ARG A 32 -31.04 -7.10 2.95
CA ARG A 32 -30.40 -6.38 1.84
C ARG A 32 -30.70 -4.87 1.89
N ALA A 33 -31.91 -4.46 2.25
CA ALA A 33 -32.26 -3.05 2.41
C ALA A 33 -31.54 -2.43 3.61
N ALA A 34 -31.44 -3.14 4.73
CA ALA A 34 -30.72 -2.72 5.93
C ALA A 34 -29.22 -2.60 5.65
N LEU A 35 -28.63 -3.59 4.97
CA LEU A 35 -27.23 -3.58 4.56
C LEU A 35 -26.98 -2.42 3.58
N ASN A 36 -27.82 -2.22 2.57
CA ASN A 36 -27.67 -1.09 1.64
C ASN A 36 -27.85 0.28 2.30
N ASP A 37 -28.69 0.39 3.35
CA ASP A 37 -28.86 1.64 4.10
C ASP A 37 -27.68 1.88 5.06
N ALA A 38 -27.16 0.81 5.69
CA ALA A 38 -25.94 0.84 6.51
C ALA A 38 -24.68 1.13 5.67
N LEU A 39 -24.60 0.56 4.47
CA LEU A 39 -23.55 0.79 3.48
C LEU A 39 -23.77 2.07 2.66
N SER A 40 -24.94 2.71 2.76
CA SER A 40 -25.21 3.94 2.04
C SER A 40 -24.23 5.01 2.51
N VAL A 41 -23.57 5.61 1.52
CA VAL A 41 -22.30 6.36 1.50
C VAL A 41 -22.16 7.50 2.54
N THR A 42 -23.16 7.74 3.40
CA THR A 42 -23.13 8.81 4.42
C THR A 42 -22.66 8.37 5.81
N ARG A 43 -22.83 7.10 6.23
CA ARG A 43 -22.34 6.62 7.55
C ARG A 43 -20.97 5.97 7.48
N ILE A 44 -20.72 5.19 6.43
CA ILE A 44 -19.38 4.68 6.14
C ILE A 44 -18.40 5.84 5.97
N ASN A 45 -18.72 6.88 5.18
CA ASN A 45 -17.81 8.03 5.03
C ASN A 45 -17.57 8.88 6.30
N ARG A 46 -18.29 8.63 7.40
CA ARG A 46 -18.02 9.26 8.71
C ARG A 46 -17.08 8.45 9.59
N LEU A 47 -16.82 7.19 9.25
CA LEU A 47 -15.71 6.47 9.84
C LEU A 47 -14.43 7.15 9.34
N PRO A 48 -13.46 7.48 10.20
CA PRO A 48 -12.17 7.94 9.74
C PRO A 48 -11.42 6.74 9.13
N TRP A 49 -11.85 6.27 7.95
CA TRP A 49 -11.18 5.23 7.16
C TRP A 49 -9.70 5.55 7.00
N ASN A 50 -9.42 6.83 6.89
CA ASN A 50 -8.13 7.47 6.88
C ASN A 50 -7.24 7.15 8.11
N ILE A 51 -7.82 6.98 9.30
CA ILE A 51 -7.12 6.54 10.52
C ILE A 51 -7.08 5.02 10.58
N PHE A 52 -8.18 4.36 10.25
CA PHE A 52 -8.28 2.90 10.26
C PHE A 52 -7.23 2.23 9.37
N LEU A 53 -7.07 2.69 8.12
CA LEU A 53 -6.10 2.11 7.19
C LEU A 53 -4.64 2.29 7.65
N VAL A 54 -4.35 3.43 8.30
CA VAL A 54 -3.01 3.70 8.83
C VAL A 54 -2.70 2.81 10.04
N SER A 55 -3.66 2.68 10.96
CA SER A 55 -3.52 1.77 12.09
C SER A 55 -3.43 0.31 11.64
N PHE A 56 -4.25 -0.10 10.67
CA PHE A 56 -4.29 -1.45 10.14
C PHE A 56 -2.95 -1.88 9.52
N ALA A 57 -2.27 -0.99 8.80
CA ALA A 57 -0.94 -1.28 8.25
C ALA A 57 0.11 -1.55 9.36
N ILE A 58 0.09 -0.77 10.43
CA ILE A 58 0.99 -0.95 11.59
C ILE A 58 0.65 -2.26 12.31
N GLU A 59 -0.64 -2.52 12.54
CA GLU A 59 -1.11 -3.74 13.18
C GLU A 59 -0.69 -5.00 12.41
N ILE A 60 -0.88 -5.03 11.08
CA ILE A 60 -0.42 -6.16 10.25
C ILE A 60 1.09 -6.36 10.38
N GLN A 61 1.87 -5.28 10.29
CA GLN A 61 3.32 -5.38 10.37
C GLN A 61 3.78 -5.91 11.74
N SER A 62 3.14 -5.44 12.83
CA SER A 62 3.39 -5.94 14.18
C SER A 62 2.98 -7.41 14.35
N LEU A 63 1.87 -7.84 13.74
CA LEU A 63 1.43 -9.24 13.78
C LEU A 63 2.38 -10.17 13.02
N ILE A 64 2.92 -9.74 11.87
CA ILE A 64 3.91 -10.52 11.11
C ILE A 64 5.21 -10.64 11.92
N PHE A 65 5.67 -9.55 12.55
CA PHE A 65 6.85 -9.60 13.41
C PHE A 65 6.64 -10.50 14.63
N LEU A 66 5.46 -10.42 15.26
CA LEU A 66 5.09 -11.29 16.37
C LEU A 66 5.04 -12.77 15.96
N ALA A 67 4.47 -13.06 14.79
CA ALA A 67 4.44 -14.41 14.22
C ALA A 67 5.85 -14.95 13.96
N TYR A 68 6.77 -14.08 13.52
CA TYR A 68 8.18 -14.44 13.40
C TYR A 68 8.78 -14.83 14.76
N VAL A 69 8.67 -13.96 15.77
CA VAL A 69 9.29 -14.17 17.09
C VAL A 69 8.72 -15.40 17.80
N ILE A 70 7.40 -15.61 17.75
CA ILE A 70 6.72 -16.68 18.51
C ILE A 70 6.73 -18.02 17.77
N SER A 71 6.70 -18.02 16.44
CA SER A 71 6.46 -19.25 15.66
C SER A 71 7.56 -19.51 14.64
N LEU A 72 7.78 -18.58 13.71
CA LEU A 72 8.57 -18.88 12.52
C LEU A 72 10.06 -18.98 12.85
N ARG A 73 10.55 -18.27 13.86
CA ARG A 73 11.95 -18.34 14.29
C ARG A 73 12.34 -19.77 14.67
N SER A 74 11.57 -20.43 15.54
CA SER A 74 11.86 -21.81 15.94
C SER A 74 11.52 -22.81 14.84
N ALA A 75 10.34 -22.69 14.22
CA ALA A 75 9.84 -23.65 13.24
C ALA A 75 10.55 -23.61 11.87
N VAL A 76 11.22 -22.50 11.55
CA VAL A 76 11.88 -22.34 10.24
C VAL A 76 13.38 -22.14 10.42
N VAL A 77 13.79 -21.17 11.24
CA VAL A 77 15.22 -20.85 11.35
C VAL A 77 15.96 -21.93 12.15
N THR A 78 15.44 -22.27 13.33
CA THR A 78 16.08 -23.27 14.19
C THR A 78 16.04 -24.67 13.58
N GLU A 79 14.89 -25.13 13.10
CA GLU A 79 14.75 -26.47 12.54
C GLU A 79 15.63 -26.69 11.29
N ARG A 80 15.82 -25.66 10.45
CA ARG A 80 16.51 -25.81 9.18
C ARG A 80 18.01 -25.58 9.25
N TRP A 81 18.46 -24.63 10.06
CA TRP A 81 19.85 -24.18 10.06
C TRP A 81 20.60 -24.41 11.37
N CYS A 82 19.96 -24.93 12.41
CA CYS A 82 20.59 -25.20 13.69
C CYS A 82 20.66 -26.70 13.98
N ALA A 83 21.87 -27.20 14.21
CA ALA A 83 22.10 -28.54 14.73
C ALA A 83 21.84 -28.60 16.24
N ALA A 84 21.78 -29.81 16.81
CA ALA A 84 21.44 -30.04 18.21
C ALA A 84 22.48 -29.54 19.24
N GLU A 85 23.68 -29.16 18.80
CA GLU A 85 24.75 -28.70 19.70
C GLU A 85 25.27 -27.31 19.26
N GLU A 86 25.46 -26.42 20.25
CA GLU A 86 25.96 -25.03 20.19
C GLU A 86 24.97 -23.87 19.84
N PRO A 87 25.24 -22.63 20.30
CA PRO A 87 24.43 -21.47 19.94
C PRO A 87 24.46 -21.23 18.43
N CYS A 88 23.28 -21.32 17.82
CA CYS A 88 23.13 -21.19 16.37
C CYS A 88 23.34 -19.77 15.87
N ALA A 89 24.46 -19.51 15.19
CA ALA A 89 24.74 -18.19 14.60
C ALA A 89 23.64 -17.73 13.62
N TRP A 90 22.98 -18.66 12.92
CA TRP A 90 21.92 -18.34 11.96
C TRP A 90 20.70 -17.66 12.60
N THR A 91 20.35 -18.00 13.84
CA THR A 91 19.24 -17.30 14.50
C THR A 91 19.55 -15.82 14.66
N TRP A 92 20.79 -15.47 15.03
CA TRP A 92 21.21 -14.08 15.16
C TRP A 92 21.20 -13.33 13.83
N VAL A 93 21.62 -13.99 12.75
CA VAL A 93 21.61 -13.40 11.39
C VAL A 93 20.18 -13.10 10.95
N HIS A 94 19.28 -14.08 11.04
CA HIS A 94 17.87 -13.91 10.66
C HIS A 94 17.14 -12.92 11.56
N ASP A 95 17.36 -12.96 12.89
CA ASP A 95 16.79 -12.02 13.85
C ASP A 95 17.22 -10.58 13.52
N SER A 96 18.50 -10.38 13.18
CA SER A 96 19.03 -9.07 12.80
C SER A 96 18.42 -8.56 11.50
N ILE A 97 18.29 -9.41 10.48
CA ILE A 97 17.68 -9.04 9.19
C ILE A 97 16.20 -8.70 9.37
N VAL A 98 15.44 -9.54 10.06
CA VAL A 98 14.00 -9.32 10.28
C VAL A 98 13.77 -8.06 11.10
N LEU A 99 14.55 -7.85 12.18
CA LEU A 99 14.45 -6.63 12.99
C LEU A 99 14.79 -5.39 12.17
N TYR A 100 15.86 -5.44 11.36
CA TYR A 100 16.24 -4.34 10.48
C TYR A 100 15.14 -4.01 9.47
N LEU A 101 14.61 -5.01 8.75
CA LEU A 101 13.56 -4.82 7.75
C LEU A 101 12.25 -4.33 8.38
N PHE A 102 11.90 -4.86 9.56
CA PHE A 102 10.75 -4.38 10.34
C PHE A 102 10.93 -2.90 10.74
N ALA A 103 12.06 -2.57 11.38
CA ALA A 103 12.32 -1.22 11.87
C ALA A 103 12.37 -0.20 10.74
N THR A 104 13.11 -0.48 9.67
CA THR A 104 13.23 0.43 8.52
C THR A 104 11.90 0.62 7.79
N THR A 105 11.14 -0.45 7.55
CA THR A 105 9.80 -0.35 6.96
C THR A 105 8.88 0.51 7.83
N LEU A 106 8.88 0.30 9.15
CA LEU A 106 8.05 1.07 10.07
C LEU A 106 8.47 2.55 10.11
N ILE A 107 9.77 2.82 10.20
CA ILE A 107 10.32 4.19 10.21
C ILE A 107 9.91 4.92 8.93
N TYR A 108 10.16 4.35 7.75
CA TYR A 108 9.82 5.02 6.49
C TYR A 108 8.31 5.13 6.26
N TYR A 109 7.52 4.17 6.74
CA TYR A 109 6.06 4.27 6.74
C TYR A 109 5.60 5.46 7.59
N VAL A 110 6.05 5.55 8.85
CA VAL A 110 5.71 6.65 9.77
C VAL A 110 6.18 7.99 9.21
N LEU A 111 7.38 8.06 8.62
CA LEU A 111 7.87 9.28 7.97
C LEU A 111 6.99 9.67 6.78
N SER A 112 6.51 8.73 5.98
CA SER A 112 5.62 9.00 4.85
C SER A 112 4.26 9.55 5.32
N VAL A 113 3.73 9.00 6.42
CA VAL A 113 2.47 9.42 7.04
C VAL A 113 2.59 10.80 7.69
N LYS A 114 3.64 11.03 8.49
CA LYS A 114 3.76 12.22 9.35
C LYS A 114 4.44 13.40 8.68
N SER A 115 5.28 13.18 7.67
CA SER A 115 5.98 14.27 6.99
C SER A 115 5.00 15.12 6.20
N ARG A 116 5.18 16.45 6.27
CA ARG A 116 4.43 17.38 5.44
C ARG A 116 4.81 17.12 3.97
N PRO A 117 3.86 17.04 3.04
CA PRO A 117 4.13 16.70 1.63
C PRO A 117 4.84 17.82 0.84
N GLY A 118 5.02 19.00 1.45
CA GLY A 118 5.54 20.20 0.78
C GLY A 118 4.40 21.12 0.33
N LYS A 119 3.71 21.77 1.28
CA LYS A 119 2.63 22.72 0.97
C LYS A 119 3.22 23.97 0.31
N VAL A 120 2.62 24.42 -0.80
CA VAL A 120 3.00 25.69 -1.44
C VAL A 120 2.72 26.86 -0.47
N SER A 121 3.72 27.72 -0.26
CA SER A 121 3.60 28.87 0.63
C SER A 121 2.56 29.88 0.12
N GLN A 122 1.88 30.57 1.03
CA GLN A 122 0.97 31.66 0.69
C GLN A 122 1.69 32.91 0.17
N MET A 123 3.02 32.99 0.31
CA MET A 123 3.81 34.07 -0.28
C MET A 123 3.80 34.05 -1.82
N CYS A 124 3.39 32.94 -2.45
CA CYS A 124 3.20 32.85 -3.91
C CYS A 124 1.86 33.45 -4.39
N ARG A 125 1.32 34.46 -3.70
CA ARG A 125 0.13 35.22 -4.18
C ARG A 125 0.50 36.33 -5.15
N GLU A 126 1.72 36.84 -5.05
CA GLU A 126 2.24 37.82 -5.97
C GLU A 126 2.69 37.12 -7.26
N ILE A 127 2.34 37.71 -8.40
CA ILE A 127 2.74 37.24 -9.73
C ILE A 127 4.26 37.31 -9.76
N PRO A 128 4.99 36.19 -9.98
CA PRO A 128 6.43 36.27 -10.24
C PRO A 128 6.63 37.21 -11.43
N ASP A 129 7.48 38.24 -11.30
CA ASP A 129 7.79 39.21 -12.36
C ASP A 129 8.11 38.48 -13.68
N THR A 130 7.06 38.26 -14.47
CA THR A 130 7.10 37.55 -15.74
C THR A 130 6.24 38.37 -16.67
N SER A 131 6.84 39.44 -17.18
CA SER A 131 6.38 40.25 -18.30
C SER A 131 6.23 39.46 -19.63
N SER A 132 5.96 38.15 -19.56
CA SER A 132 5.85 37.24 -20.70
C SER A 132 4.72 36.21 -20.62
N ILE A 133 3.93 36.14 -19.54
CA ILE A 133 2.79 35.20 -19.49
C ILE A 133 1.53 35.92 -19.98
N ASN A 134 1.29 35.86 -21.29
CA ASN A 134 0.01 36.23 -21.86
C ASN A 134 -0.96 35.03 -21.69
N PRO A 135 -1.99 35.09 -20.82
CA PRO A 135 -2.82 33.92 -20.49
C PRO A 135 -3.72 33.43 -21.63
N LYS A 136 -3.71 34.11 -22.78
CA LYS A 136 -4.68 33.95 -23.86
C LYS A 136 -4.11 33.39 -25.16
N ASP A 137 -2.79 33.33 -25.30
CA ASP A 137 -2.16 32.76 -26.47
C ASP A 137 -1.31 31.57 -26.05
N ASP A 138 -1.80 30.39 -26.41
CA ASP A 138 -1.06 29.16 -26.70
C ASP A 138 -1.55 27.93 -25.90
N ASP A 139 -2.00 26.95 -26.69
CA ASP A 139 -2.33 25.56 -26.33
C ASP A 139 -1.13 24.84 -25.65
N THR A 140 0.02 25.53 -25.53
CA THR A 140 1.23 25.09 -24.82
C THR A 140 1.21 25.31 -23.31
N THR A 141 0.34 26.18 -22.76
CA THR A 141 0.25 26.43 -21.29
C THR A 141 -0.37 25.26 -20.51
N GLN A 142 -1.03 24.32 -21.20
CA GLN A 142 -1.66 23.13 -20.63
C GLN A 142 -0.75 21.87 -20.64
N TYR A 143 0.47 21.99 -21.16
CA TYR A 143 1.42 20.90 -21.26
C TYR A 143 1.94 20.46 -19.88
N HIS A 144 2.03 19.15 -19.63
CA HIS A 144 2.73 18.61 -18.47
C HIS A 144 3.73 17.54 -18.92
N PRO A 145 4.97 17.52 -18.41
CA PRO A 145 5.53 18.41 -17.38
C PRO A 145 5.94 19.80 -17.92
N SER A 146 5.36 20.89 -17.39
CA SER A 146 5.69 22.28 -17.78
C SER A 146 6.58 22.97 -16.74
N PRO A 147 7.56 23.78 -17.19
CA PRO A 147 8.40 24.60 -16.32
C PRO A 147 7.73 25.94 -15.94
N GLN A 148 6.47 26.17 -16.33
CA GLN A 148 5.75 27.42 -16.09
C GLN A 148 4.94 27.37 -14.78
N TYR A 149 4.68 28.55 -14.22
CA TYR A 149 3.74 28.71 -13.11
C TYR A 149 2.30 28.51 -13.57
N SER A 150 1.45 27.98 -12.70
CA SER A 150 0.01 27.83 -12.98
C SER A 150 -0.82 28.34 -11.82
N TYR A 151 -1.98 28.96 -12.10
CA TYR A 151 -2.82 29.51 -11.03
C TYR A 151 -3.79 28.46 -10.46
N CYS A 152 -3.95 28.42 -9.13
CA CYS A 152 -4.95 27.58 -8.47
C CYS A 152 -6.14 28.42 -8.03
N GLN A 153 -7.30 28.20 -8.65
CA GLN A 153 -8.54 28.89 -8.29
C GLN A 153 -9.05 28.53 -6.88
N THR A 154 -8.87 27.29 -6.42
CA THR A 154 -9.33 26.87 -5.08
C THR A 154 -8.52 27.52 -3.96
N CYS A 155 -7.20 27.56 -4.10
CA CYS A 155 -6.31 28.12 -3.08
C CYS A 155 -5.98 29.60 -3.28
N GLN A 156 -6.31 30.18 -4.44
CA GLN A 156 -6.01 31.56 -4.84
C GLN A 156 -4.52 31.88 -4.72
N ILE A 157 -3.67 31.00 -5.25
CA ILE A 157 -2.20 31.14 -5.26
C ILE A 157 -1.63 30.73 -6.62
N TYR A 158 -0.48 31.30 -6.99
CA TYR A 158 0.34 30.80 -8.08
C TYR A 158 1.11 29.56 -7.62
N ARG A 159 0.97 28.47 -8.38
CA ARG A 159 1.66 27.20 -8.17
C ARG A 159 2.97 27.24 -8.94
N PRO A 160 4.11 26.98 -8.28
CA PRO A 160 5.36 26.76 -8.99
C PRO A 160 5.26 25.53 -9.90
N PRO A 161 6.25 25.33 -10.78
CA PRO A 161 6.27 24.16 -11.68
C PRO A 161 6.09 22.85 -10.91
N ARG A 162 5.36 21.91 -11.50
CA ARG A 162 5.06 20.57 -10.94
C ARG A 162 4.20 20.57 -9.67
N ALA A 163 3.74 21.72 -9.19
CA ALA A 163 2.85 21.78 -8.04
C ALA A 163 1.38 21.67 -8.47
N HIS A 164 0.60 20.85 -7.76
CA HIS A 164 -0.81 20.62 -8.06
C HIS A 164 -1.68 20.67 -6.80
N HIS A 165 -2.97 20.94 -6.98
CA HIS A 165 -3.94 21.01 -5.89
C HIS A 165 -4.52 19.61 -5.61
N CYS A 166 -4.35 19.13 -4.38
CA CYS A 166 -5.01 17.92 -3.92
C CYS A 166 -6.38 18.27 -3.34
N ARG A 167 -7.46 17.79 -3.97
CA ARG A 167 -8.83 18.02 -3.51
C ARG A 167 -9.12 17.37 -2.15
N ILE A 168 -8.47 16.23 -1.85
CA ILE A 168 -8.69 15.48 -0.60
C ILE A 168 -8.07 16.23 0.58
N CYS A 169 -6.81 16.69 0.44
CA CYS A 169 -6.13 17.45 1.49
C CYS A 169 -6.46 18.95 1.45
N ASN A 170 -7.15 19.42 0.41
CA ASN A 170 -7.47 20.82 0.15
C ASN A 170 -6.26 21.78 0.25
N ILE A 171 -5.13 21.36 -0.34
CA ILE A 171 -3.88 22.13 -0.38
C ILE A 171 -3.17 21.96 -1.72
N CYS A 172 -2.41 22.96 -2.14
CA CYS A 172 -1.42 22.81 -3.19
C CYS A 172 -0.14 22.18 -2.64
N VAL A 173 0.37 21.16 -3.34
CA VAL A 173 1.55 20.38 -2.96
C VAL A 173 2.63 20.55 -4.02
N LEU A 174 3.87 20.83 -3.58
CA LEU A 174 5.07 20.90 -4.42
C LEU A 174 5.43 19.52 -4.96
N ARG A 175 5.81 19.46 -6.25
CA ARG A 175 6.12 18.21 -6.96
C ARG A 175 5.10 17.11 -6.63
N TYR A 176 3.82 17.43 -6.81
CA TYR A 176 2.73 16.56 -6.41
C TYR A 176 2.73 15.28 -7.24
N ASP A 177 2.77 14.14 -6.56
CA ASP A 177 2.72 12.83 -7.20
C ASP A 177 1.30 12.27 -7.20
N HIS A 178 0.76 11.99 -6.01
CA HIS A 178 -0.61 11.55 -5.80
C HIS A 178 -1.04 11.73 -4.34
N HIS A 179 -2.33 11.52 -4.06
CA HIS A 179 -2.82 11.32 -2.70
C HIS A 179 -2.91 9.82 -2.42
N CYS A 180 -2.19 9.34 -1.40
CA CYS A 180 -2.15 7.93 -1.07
C CYS A 180 -3.03 7.65 0.15
N ILE A 181 -4.08 6.84 -0.07
CA ILE A 181 -5.03 6.45 0.98
C ILE A 181 -4.38 5.59 2.08
N TRP A 182 -3.33 4.81 1.74
CA TRP A 182 -2.66 3.89 2.66
C TRP A 182 -1.76 4.58 3.69
N ILE A 183 -1.33 5.82 3.41
CA ILE A 183 -0.61 6.67 4.36
C ILE A 183 -1.46 7.85 4.82
N ASN A 184 -2.68 7.99 4.29
CA ASN A 184 -3.59 9.12 4.52
C ASN A 184 -2.89 10.48 4.38
N ASN A 185 -2.07 10.62 3.34
CA ASN A 185 -1.28 11.82 3.10
C ASN A 185 -1.00 11.97 1.60
N CYS A 186 -0.72 13.20 1.17
CA CYS A 186 -0.17 13.40 -0.17
C CYS A 186 1.26 12.89 -0.23
N VAL A 187 1.65 12.35 -1.38
CA VAL A 187 3.04 12.11 -1.75
C VAL A 187 3.48 13.29 -2.61
N GLY A 188 4.49 14.02 -2.14
CA GLY A 188 5.02 15.21 -2.79
C GLY A 188 6.50 15.42 -2.45
N LEU A 189 7.04 16.59 -2.78
CA LEU A 189 8.48 16.89 -2.71
C LEU A 189 9.16 16.40 -1.41
N ASN A 190 8.57 16.73 -0.26
CA ASN A 190 9.23 16.56 1.04
C ASN A 190 9.10 15.17 1.65
N ASN A 191 8.21 14.31 1.14
CA ASN A 191 8.02 12.95 1.65
C ASN A 191 8.13 11.86 0.57
N TYR A 192 8.36 12.23 -0.70
CA TYR A 192 8.49 11.25 -1.78
C TYR A 192 9.65 10.27 -1.56
N ARG A 193 10.79 10.77 -1.06
CA ARG A 193 11.93 9.93 -0.69
C ARG A 193 11.54 8.86 0.34
N SER A 194 10.88 9.27 1.43
CA SER A 194 10.43 8.35 2.48
C SER A 194 9.44 7.33 1.94
N PHE A 195 8.53 7.76 1.06
CA PHE A 195 7.54 6.88 0.42
C PHE A 195 8.21 5.80 -0.46
N VAL A 196 9.18 6.17 -1.28
CA VAL A 196 9.94 5.22 -2.11
C VAL A 196 10.77 4.27 -1.24
N LEU A 197 11.46 4.78 -0.22
CA LEU A 197 12.21 3.93 0.72
C LEU A 197 11.30 2.95 1.46
N PHE A 198 10.11 3.37 1.89
CA PHE A 198 9.11 2.49 2.46
C PHE A 198 8.75 1.35 1.49
N MET A 199 8.43 1.65 0.23
CA MET A 199 8.11 0.62 -0.78
C MET A 199 9.27 -0.35 -1.02
N ILE A 200 10.52 0.14 -1.06
CA ILE A 200 11.72 -0.70 -1.20
C ILE A 200 11.82 -1.69 -0.03
N HIS A 201 11.80 -1.19 1.20
CA HIS A 201 11.99 -2.04 2.38
C HIS A 201 10.82 -3.01 2.58
N LEU A 202 9.59 -2.58 2.31
CA LEU A 202 8.41 -3.46 2.34
C LEU A 202 8.53 -4.57 1.29
N THR A 203 8.90 -4.24 0.07
CA THR A 203 9.09 -5.22 -1.01
C THR A 203 10.15 -6.25 -0.63
N VAL A 204 11.29 -5.80 -0.11
CA VAL A 204 12.38 -6.67 0.33
C VAL A 204 11.96 -7.54 1.51
N ALA A 205 11.23 -6.99 2.49
CA ALA A 205 10.69 -7.75 3.61
C ALA A 205 9.72 -8.86 3.16
N CYS A 206 8.81 -8.55 2.23
CA CYS A 206 7.87 -9.53 1.69
C CYS A 206 8.60 -10.66 0.94
N TRP A 207 9.57 -10.34 0.08
CA TRP A 207 10.33 -11.36 -0.65
C TRP A 207 11.27 -12.17 0.24
N TYR A 208 11.88 -11.54 1.24
CA TYR A 208 12.68 -12.23 2.24
C TYR A 208 11.83 -13.23 3.03
N GLY A 209 10.67 -12.82 3.53
CA GLY A 209 9.73 -13.72 4.20
C GLY A 209 9.24 -14.84 3.28
N THR A 210 8.92 -14.53 2.02
CA THR A 210 8.53 -15.53 1.02
C THR A 210 9.63 -16.56 0.80
N ALA A 211 10.89 -16.12 0.69
CA ALA A 211 12.04 -17.02 0.52
C ALA A 211 12.29 -17.91 1.76
N LEU A 212 12.15 -17.35 2.96
CA LEU A 212 12.26 -18.13 4.20
C LEU A 212 11.18 -19.21 4.30
N LEU A 213 9.94 -18.86 3.96
CA LEU A 213 8.77 -19.74 4.10
C LEU A 213 8.56 -20.67 2.91
N PHE A 214 9.30 -20.53 1.82
CA PHE A 214 9.11 -21.31 0.59
C PHE A 214 9.14 -22.81 0.84
N TRP A 215 10.19 -23.32 1.48
CA TRP A 215 10.35 -24.76 1.68
C TRP A 215 9.32 -25.36 2.67
N PRO A 216 9.12 -24.78 3.88
CA PRO A 216 8.09 -25.24 4.82
C PRO A 216 6.65 -25.17 4.28
N PHE A 217 6.39 -24.29 3.29
CA PHE A 217 5.11 -24.24 2.60
C PHE A 217 5.02 -25.26 1.46
N TYR A 218 6.08 -25.39 0.66
CA TYR A 218 6.11 -26.19 -0.55
C TYR A 218 6.01 -27.69 -0.29
N GLU A 219 6.75 -28.24 0.68
CA GLU A 219 6.75 -29.69 0.93
C GLU A 219 5.36 -30.21 1.35
N PRO A 220 4.67 -29.62 2.35
CA PRO A 220 3.31 -30.03 2.68
C PRO A 220 2.32 -29.82 1.53
N LEU A 221 2.46 -28.75 0.76
CA LEU A 221 1.62 -28.51 -0.43
C LEU A 221 1.83 -29.60 -1.49
N ARG A 222 3.09 -29.96 -1.76
CA ARG A 222 3.47 -30.97 -2.75
C ARG A 222 2.88 -32.33 -2.37
N GLU A 223 2.99 -32.74 -1.11
CA GLU A 223 2.40 -34.01 -0.65
C GLU A 223 0.87 -33.98 -0.74
N ARG A 224 0.21 -32.89 -0.34
CA ARG A 224 -1.24 -32.74 -0.51
C ARG A 224 -1.68 -32.85 -1.97
N VAL A 225 -0.95 -32.21 -2.89
CA VAL A 225 -1.25 -32.26 -4.32
C VAL A 225 -1.05 -33.67 -4.89
N LYS A 226 -0.05 -34.43 -4.42
CA LYS A 226 0.13 -35.84 -4.80
C LYS A 226 -1.02 -36.73 -4.31
N GLU A 227 -1.44 -36.55 -3.06
CA GLU A 227 -2.48 -37.37 -2.43
C GLU A 227 -3.88 -37.08 -2.95
N HIS A 228 -4.23 -35.79 -3.14
CA HIS A 228 -5.60 -35.35 -3.39
C HIS A 228 -5.81 -34.70 -4.77
N GLY A 229 -4.74 -34.49 -5.54
CA GLY A 229 -4.75 -33.72 -6.78
C GLY A 229 -4.84 -32.21 -6.57
N PHE A 230 -4.74 -31.43 -7.65
CA PHE A 230 -4.84 -29.97 -7.59
C PHE A 230 -6.31 -29.51 -7.64
N ARG A 231 -6.90 -29.17 -6.48
CA ARG A 231 -8.28 -28.65 -6.38
C ARG A 231 -8.35 -27.46 -5.42
N TRP A 232 -9.04 -26.39 -5.84
CA TRP A 232 -9.13 -25.13 -5.09
C TRP A 232 -10.09 -25.19 -3.88
N LEU A 233 -11.17 -25.95 -3.97
CA LEU A 233 -12.23 -26.04 -2.95
C LEU A 233 -12.65 -27.51 -2.78
N TYR A 234 -12.74 -27.98 -1.54
CA TYR A 234 -13.29 -29.29 -1.17
C TYR A 234 -14.20 -29.14 0.06
N ASP A 235 -15.29 -29.91 0.10
CA ASP A 235 -16.28 -29.90 1.19
C ASP A 235 -15.76 -30.52 2.51
N ASN A 236 -14.61 -31.21 2.50
CA ASN A 236 -14.08 -31.98 3.63
C ASN A 236 -12.72 -31.48 4.18
N GLY A 237 -12.36 -30.22 3.92
CA GLY A 237 -11.25 -29.55 4.61
C GLY A 237 -9.86 -29.62 3.98
N THR A 238 -9.65 -30.23 2.82
CA THR A 238 -8.32 -30.32 2.16
C THR A 238 -8.21 -29.46 0.89
N GLY A 239 -8.33 -28.13 1.05
CA GLY A 239 -7.98 -27.17 0.00
C GLY A 239 -6.47 -26.97 -0.14
N VAL A 240 -6.04 -26.18 -1.15
CA VAL A 240 -4.63 -25.76 -1.36
C VAL A 240 -4.01 -25.20 -0.05
N LEU A 241 -4.81 -24.46 0.69
CA LEU A 241 -4.58 -24.03 2.06
C LEU A 241 -5.39 -24.97 2.97
N ASN A 242 -4.71 -25.92 3.61
CA ASN A 242 -5.34 -26.89 4.53
C ASN A 242 -5.58 -26.23 5.90
N LEU A 243 -6.42 -25.18 5.90
CA LEU A 243 -6.71 -24.39 7.10
C LEU A 243 -7.90 -25.01 7.84
N PRO A 244 -7.78 -25.26 9.16
CA PRO A 244 -8.91 -25.73 9.93
C PRO A 244 -9.96 -24.63 10.08
N PRO A 245 -11.22 -24.97 10.44
CA PRO A 245 -12.24 -23.99 10.78
C PRO A 245 -11.74 -22.96 11.80
N LEU A 246 -12.25 -21.72 11.71
CA LEU A 246 -11.80 -20.61 12.57
C LEU A 246 -11.91 -20.94 14.07
N TRP A 247 -12.92 -21.72 14.48
CA TRP A 247 -13.07 -22.17 15.87
C TRP A 247 -11.95 -23.12 16.31
N ASP A 248 -11.54 -24.04 15.42
CA ASP A 248 -10.47 -24.99 15.70
C ASP A 248 -9.11 -24.28 15.75
N MET A 249 -8.90 -23.25 14.91
CA MET A 249 -7.73 -22.37 15.03
C MET A 249 -7.65 -21.73 16.42
N PHE A 250 -8.77 -21.23 16.95
CA PHE A 250 -8.81 -20.64 18.30
C PHE A 250 -8.46 -21.66 19.39
N LEU A 251 -8.99 -22.88 19.30
CA LEU A 251 -8.66 -23.96 20.24
C LEU A 251 -7.19 -24.37 20.19
N LEU A 252 -6.61 -24.45 18.98
CA LEU A 252 -5.20 -24.79 18.80
C LEU A 252 -4.28 -23.70 19.36
N LEU A 253 -4.62 -22.42 19.18
CA LEU A 253 -3.93 -21.30 19.82
C LEU A 253 -4.01 -21.39 21.35
N PHE A 254 -5.18 -21.73 21.90
CA PHE A 254 -5.36 -21.90 23.34
C PHE A 254 -4.56 -23.09 23.90
N ARG A 255 -4.52 -24.23 23.19
CA ARG A 255 -3.67 -25.39 23.54
C ARG A 255 -2.18 -25.07 23.49
N ARG A 256 -1.77 -24.26 22.50
CA ARG A 256 -0.39 -23.76 22.41
C ARG A 256 -0.01 -22.87 23.60
N ILE A 257 -0.91 -21.99 24.04
CA ILE A 257 -0.70 -21.18 25.27
C ILE A 257 -0.55 -22.09 26.49
N ARG A 258 -1.20 -23.26 26.50
CA ARG A 258 -1.06 -24.30 27.52
C ARG A 258 0.18 -25.20 27.32
N THR A 259 1.07 -24.84 26.38
CA THR A 259 2.40 -25.44 26.17
C THR A 259 2.40 -26.91 25.72
N GLU A 260 1.42 -27.30 24.88
CA GLU A 260 1.40 -28.63 24.26
C GLU A 260 2.31 -28.69 23.02
N ARG A 261 3.35 -29.55 23.03
CA ARG A 261 4.35 -29.67 21.95
C ARG A 261 3.75 -29.99 20.57
N THR A 262 2.70 -30.79 20.50
CA THR A 262 1.99 -31.10 19.24
C THR A 262 1.24 -29.88 18.70
N ALA A 263 0.69 -29.04 19.59
CA ALA A 263 0.03 -27.80 19.21
C ALA A 263 1.03 -26.79 18.61
N ASP A 264 2.30 -26.78 19.07
CA ASP A 264 3.34 -25.90 18.51
C ASP A 264 3.62 -26.16 17.02
N VAL A 265 3.74 -27.43 16.63
CA VAL A 265 4.01 -27.83 15.24
C VAL A 265 2.80 -27.47 14.35
N VAL A 266 1.59 -27.82 14.79
CA VAL A 266 0.36 -27.55 14.03
C VAL A 266 0.11 -26.05 13.87
N VAL A 267 0.24 -25.27 14.95
CA VAL A 267 0.04 -23.82 14.88
C VAL A 267 1.10 -23.17 13.99
N SER A 268 2.35 -23.62 14.04
CA SER A 268 3.40 -23.10 13.17
C SER A 268 3.10 -23.37 11.70
N GLN A 269 2.61 -24.57 11.34
CA GLN A 269 2.20 -24.86 9.97
C GLN A 269 1.03 -23.97 9.50
N ILE A 270 0.02 -23.76 10.36
CA ILE A 270 -1.11 -22.86 10.04
C ILE A 270 -0.61 -21.43 9.79
N VAL A 271 0.32 -20.93 10.61
CA VAL A 271 0.91 -19.61 10.43
C VAL A 271 1.67 -19.52 9.10
N ILE A 272 2.40 -20.56 8.70
CA ILE A 272 3.12 -20.62 7.41
C ILE A 272 2.11 -20.62 6.25
N ASP A 273 1.08 -21.46 6.30
CA ASP A 273 0.06 -21.58 5.25
C ASP A 273 -0.67 -20.25 5.02
N ILE A 274 -0.89 -19.45 6.07
CA ILE A 274 -1.49 -18.10 5.95
C ILE A 274 -0.45 -17.06 5.50
N ALA A 275 0.73 -17.04 6.12
CA ALA A 275 1.71 -15.98 5.91
C ALA A 275 2.34 -16.03 4.52
N TYR A 276 2.68 -17.22 4.01
CA TYR A 276 3.34 -17.37 2.71
C TYR A 276 2.57 -16.73 1.53
N PRO A 277 1.29 -17.07 1.26
CA PRO A 277 0.56 -16.47 0.14
C PRO A 277 0.33 -14.97 0.33
N ILE A 278 0.17 -14.49 1.57
CA ILE A 278 0.03 -13.05 1.85
C ILE A 278 1.34 -12.33 1.51
N LEU A 279 2.47 -12.81 2.00
CA LEU A 279 3.78 -12.20 1.75
C LEU A 279 4.13 -12.22 0.26
N MET A 280 3.86 -13.34 -0.43
CA MET A 280 4.07 -13.46 -1.86
C MET A 280 3.16 -12.50 -2.66
N GLY A 281 1.87 -12.46 -2.33
CA GLY A 281 0.89 -11.59 -3.00
C GLY A 281 1.21 -10.11 -2.79
N VAL A 282 1.44 -9.69 -1.54
CA VAL A 282 1.84 -8.31 -1.22
C VAL A 282 3.17 -7.98 -1.88
N GLY A 283 4.15 -8.89 -1.82
CA GLY A 283 5.46 -8.72 -2.47
C GLY A 283 5.34 -8.46 -3.98
N ALA A 284 4.52 -9.24 -4.69
CA ALA A 284 4.27 -9.08 -6.11
C ALA A 284 3.60 -7.73 -6.44
N VAL A 285 2.55 -7.36 -5.70
CA VAL A 285 1.84 -6.09 -5.89
C VAL A 285 2.77 -4.90 -5.61
N MET A 286 3.55 -4.96 -4.52
CA MET A 286 4.51 -3.91 -4.17
C MET A 286 5.65 -3.81 -5.19
N SER A 287 6.14 -4.93 -5.72
CA SER A 287 7.13 -4.92 -6.81
C SER A 287 6.61 -4.22 -8.07
N ALA A 288 5.33 -4.41 -8.43
CA ALA A 288 4.73 -3.72 -9.57
C ALA A 288 4.66 -2.20 -9.33
N PHE A 289 4.18 -1.77 -8.15
CA PHE A 289 4.14 -0.34 -7.79
C PHE A 289 5.54 0.28 -7.74
N LEU A 290 6.49 -0.42 -7.12
CA LEU A 290 7.87 0.02 -7.01
C LEU A 290 8.53 0.16 -8.39
N GLY A 291 8.34 -0.83 -9.27
CA GLY A 291 8.83 -0.80 -10.64
C GLY A 291 8.23 0.36 -11.45
N TYR A 292 6.94 0.63 -11.28
CA TYR A 292 6.30 1.79 -11.88
C TYR A 292 6.92 3.11 -11.39
N HIS A 293 7.11 3.28 -10.08
CA HIS A 293 7.77 4.48 -9.54
C HIS A 293 9.24 4.59 -9.98
N PHE A 294 9.99 3.50 -10.09
CA PHE A 294 11.35 3.52 -10.64
C PHE A 294 11.37 3.98 -12.10
N LYS A 295 10.41 3.54 -12.91
CA LYS A 295 10.24 4.04 -14.29
C LYS A 295 9.95 5.55 -14.30
N LEU A 296 9.06 6.02 -13.44
CA LEU A 296 8.76 7.46 -13.36
C LEU A 296 9.99 8.26 -12.93
N MET A 297 10.70 7.81 -11.90
CA MET A 297 11.92 8.44 -11.41
C MET A 297 13.02 8.44 -12.47
N SER A 298 13.21 7.36 -13.24
CA SER A 298 14.24 7.30 -14.28
C SER A 298 14.00 8.28 -15.43
N MET A 299 12.74 8.71 -15.61
CA MET A 299 12.33 9.69 -16.62
C MET A 299 12.03 11.07 -16.03
N SER A 300 12.25 11.29 -14.73
CA SER A 300 11.92 12.51 -13.99
C SER A 300 10.44 12.94 -14.03
N TYR A 301 9.52 11.99 -14.13
CA TYR A 301 8.07 12.25 -14.04
C TYR A 301 7.53 12.07 -12.62
N THR A 302 6.48 12.81 -12.28
CA THR A 302 5.52 12.39 -11.25
C THR A 302 4.42 11.51 -11.84
N THR A 303 3.70 10.78 -11.00
CA THR A 303 2.55 9.96 -11.43
C THR A 303 1.50 10.79 -12.17
N LEU A 304 1.20 11.99 -11.68
CA LEU A 304 0.25 12.89 -12.31
C LEU A 304 0.74 13.38 -13.68
N GLU A 305 2.01 13.80 -13.79
CA GLU A 305 2.59 14.25 -15.06
C GLU A 305 2.52 13.12 -16.11
N HIS A 306 2.93 11.91 -15.74
CA HIS A 306 2.87 10.76 -16.65
C HIS A 306 1.44 10.39 -17.06
N ARG A 307 0.48 10.50 -16.12
CA ARG A 307 -0.94 10.29 -16.41
C ARG A 307 -1.48 11.30 -17.42
N ILE A 308 -1.19 12.59 -17.24
CA ILE A 308 -1.61 13.65 -18.17
C ILE A 308 -1.04 13.39 -19.57
N VAL A 309 0.23 12.98 -19.66
CA VAL A 309 0.83 12.62 -20.96
C VAL A 309 0.12 11.42 -21.59
N MET A 310 -0.13 10.36 -20.82
CA MET A 310 -0.84 9.18 -21.33
C MET A 310 -2.27 9.53 -21.81
N ASP A 311 -3.01 10.30 -21.02
CA ASP A 311 -4.38 10.70 -21.35
C ASP A 311 -4.39 11.55 -22.64
N TYR A 312 -3.45 12.48 -22.79
CA TYR A 312 -3.29 13.26 -24.02
C TYR A 312 -3.03 12.38 -25.25
N GLN A 313 -2.11 11.41 -25.14
CA GLN A 313 -1.78 10.49 -26.23
C GLN A 313 -2.98 9.63 -26.65
N LEU A 314 -3.77 9.17 -25.67
CA LEU A 314 -4.98 8.39 -25.89
C LEU A 314 -6.07 9.22 -26.59
N GLU A 315 -6.28 10.46 -26.16
CA GLU A 315 -7.30 11.35 -26.73
C GLU A 315 -6.96 11.81 -28.16
N HIS A 316 -5.68 12.09 -28.43
CA HIS A 316 -5.25 12.67 -29.71
C HIS A 316 -4.69 11.64 -30.70
N HIS A 317 -4.56 10.37 -30.30
CA HIS A 317 -3.91 9.30 -31.06
C HIS A 317 -2.53 9.69 -31.63
N LYS A 318 -1.78 10.52 -30.90
CA LYS A 318 -0.48 11.07 -31.29
C LYS A 318 0.56 10.79 -30.24
N THR A 319 1.79 10.56 -30.67
CA THR A 319 2.94 10.49 -29.78
C THR A 319 3.25 11.87 -29.22
N PHE A 320 3.49 11.92 -27.92
CA PHE A 320 3.87 13.14 -27.23
C PHE A 320 5.38 13.34 -27.36
N ASP A 321 5.80 14.29 -28.20
CA ASP A 321 7.20 14.41 -28.65
C ASP A 321 7.97 15.59 -28.01
N ARG A 322 7.45 16.15 -26.92
CA ARG A 322 8.14 17.25 -26.23
C ARG A 322 9.08 16.68 -25.14
N PRO A 323 10.32 17.20 -25.04
CA PRO A 323 11.26 16.72 -24.03
C PRO A 323 10.79 17.10 -22.63
N ASN A 324 11.04 16.23 -21.65
CA ASN A 324 10.81 16.54 -20.24
C ASN A 324 11.88 17.54 -19.75
N PRO A 325 11.51 18.79 -19.38
CA PRO A 325 12.47 19.80 -18.95
C PRO A 325 13.16 19.47 -17.62
N PHE A 326 12.63 18.53 -16.84
CA PHE A 326 13.18 18.11 -15.55
C PHE A 326 14.09 16.87 -15.65
N ASN A 327 14.33 16.37 -16.86
CA ASN A 327 15.19 15.22 -17.12
C ASN A 327 16.66 15.68 -17.21
N GLU A 328 17.52 15.11 -16.37
CA GLU A 328 18.98 15.39 -16.28
C GLU A 328 19.79 14.51 -17.25
N GLY A 329 19.15 13.93 -18.26
CA GLY A 329 19.76 13.14 -19.34
C GLY A 329 20.14 11.70 -18.99
N SER A 330 20.46 11.41 -17.72
CA SER A 330 20.79 10.05 -17.26
C SER A 330 19.75 9.54 -16.27
N TRP A 331 19.27 8.31 -16.50
CA TRP A 331 18.32 7.62 -15.60
C TRP A 331 18.82 7.55 -14.16
N TYR A 332 20.14 7.38 -13.97
CA TYR A 332 20.76 7.34 -12.65
C TYR A 332 20.70 8.68 -11.94
N ASN A 333 20.96 9.77 -12.68
CA ASN A 333 20.89 11.15 -12.14
C ASN A 333 19.44 11.52 -11.80
N ASN A 334 18.48 11.10 -12.62
CA ASN A 334 17.07 11.34 -12.37
C ASN A 334 16.58 10.66 -11.09
N ILE A 335 16.97 9.39 -10.86
CA ILE A 335 16.69 8.70 -9.60
C ILE A 335 17.41 9.38 -8.42
N ALA A 336 18.64 9.85 -8.64
CA ALA A 336 19.41 10.56 -7.61
C ALA A 336 18.76 11.89 -7.20
N GLN A 337 17.91 12.51 -8.01
CA GLN A 337 17.11 13.68 -7.60
C GLN A 337 16.17 13.36 -6.42
N VAL A 338 15.74 12.10 -6.28
CA VAL A 338 14.81 11.65 -5.22
C VAL A 338 15.58 10.94 -4.10
N LEU A 339 16.40 9.96 -4.47
CA LEU A 339 17.12 9.10 -3.51
C LEU A 339 18.49 9.66 -3.11
N GLY A 340 18.88 10.80 -3.65
CA GLY A 340 20.17 11.44 -3.40
C GLY A 340 21.32 10.79 -4.17
N PRO A 341 22.53 11.36 -4.08
CA PRO A 341 23.71 10.77 -4.68
C PRO A 341 24.00 9.40 -4.07
N GLN A 342 24.60 8.49 -4.84
CA GLN A 342 25.04 7.17 -4.36
C GLN A 342 23.89 6.32 -3.78
N TRP A 343 22.69 6.47 -4.32
CA TRP A 343 21.48 5.85 -3.78
C TRP A 343 21.54 4.32 -3.72
N LEU A 344 22.27 3.66 -4.63
CA LEU A 344 22.35 2.19 -4.70
C LEU A 344 22.69 1.51 -3.36
N TRP A 345 23.60 2.09 -2.57
CA TRP A 345 23.95 1.56 -1.25
C TRP A 345 23.39 2.39 -0.10
N ARG A 346 23.15 3.70 -0.30
CA ARG A 346 22.62 4.58 0.75
C ARG A 346 21.17 4.28 1.14
N ILE A 347 20.39 3.65 0.26
CA ILE A 347 19.02 3.22 0.58
C ILE A 347 18.97 2.27 1.79
N TRP A 348 20.09 1.58 2.11
CA TRP A 348 20.19 0.63 3.22
C TRP A 348 20.71 1.23 4.53
N ILE A 349 21.07 2.52 4.56
CA ILE A 349 21.65 3.16 5.75
C ILE A 349 20.60 4.09 6.40
N PRO A 350 20.09 3.74 7.60
CA PRO A 350 19.20 4.61 8.35
C PRO A 350 19.95 5.89 8.74
N GLY A 351 19.45 7.07 8.34
CA GLY A 351 20.07 8.36 8.70
C GLY A 351 20.58 9.21 7.53
N ALA A 352 20.53 8.72 6.29
CA ALA A 352 20.62 9.60 5.10
C ALA A 352 19.33 10.42 4.89
N LEU A 353 18.82 11.00 5.99
CA LEU A 353 17.59 11.78 6.13
C LEU A 353 17.82 13.28 5.92
N THR A 354 19.07 13.72 5.75
CA THR A 354 19.32 15.11 5.40
C THR A 354 18.92 15.31 3.95
N ASN A 355 17.89 16.14 3.76
CA ASN A 355 17.51 16.73 2.50
C ASN A 355 18.72 17.48 1.92
N SER A 356 19.62 16.76 1.25
CA SER A 356 20.42 17.31 0.16
C SER A 356 19.68 17.03 -1.14
N ALA A 357 18.37 17.30 -1.15
CA ALA A 357 17.83 17.90 -2.35
C ALA A 357 18.56 19.24 -2.40
N LYS A 358 19.52 19.37 -3.32
CA LYS A 358 19.96 20.69 -3.77
C LYS A 358 18.69 21.51 -3.83
N THR A 359 18.63 22.57 -3.04
CA THR A 359 17.65 23.63 -3.22
C THR A 359 17.57 23.84 -4.72
N GLU A 360 16.46 23.41 -5.33
CA GLU A 360 16.08 23.93 -6.63
C GLU A 360 16.15 25.42 -6.40
N LYS A 361 17.17 26.05 -7.00
CA LYS A 361 17.28 27.49 -7.04
C LYS A 361 16.01 27.91 -7.77
N VAL A 362 14.99 28.26 -7.00
CA VAL A 362 13.96 29.19 -7.42
C VAL A 362 14.71 30.51 -7.53
N SER A 363 15.42 30.67 -8.64
CA SER A 363 15.93 31.96 -9.13
C SER A 363 14.94 32.48 -10.14
#